data_AF-A0A9W5XM69-F1
#
_entry.id   AF-A0A9W5XM69-F1
#
_cell.length_a   1.000
_cell.length_b   1.000
_cell.length_c   1.000
_cell.angle_alpha   90.00
_cell.angle_beta   90.00
_cell.angle_gamma   90.00
#
_symmetry.space_group_name_H-M   'P 1'
#
loop_
_entity.id
_entity.type
_entity.pdbx_description
1 polymer ?
#
loop_
_entity_poly.entity_id
_entity_poly.type
_entity_poly.pdbx_seq_one_letter_code
_entity_poly.pdbx_strand_id
1 'polypeptide(L)'
;MMTNTHRANCANAQRPGCTCSGCGGSQHGWQGWTDLAADRPERRDHRRHELKDQVEADQRTGRQKFNANNRQIYFDLARLDIADYLWVTDSRPKTNGRLPRDAEPASVSSDLGRIDTLGRTVMKDTWHEISADVDSLVRNESDAREVKKRLADHTWCSLLVALIQLIEKINKALDLLTDTAKQFIKDALSRRFDSGLPRLVTDAVIRIVVDKVWSALVRLLEAHSPLLGTDTLRALRMLAIFTCPSVEHHAEVYKHAVRPLMGDAQEIITDEIKENVVTLFSAWWRRRAPEALA
;
A
#
# COMPACT_ATOMS: atom_id res chain seq x y z
N MET A 1 -27.61 13.28 -8.53
CA MET A 1 -26.15 13.37 -8.28
C MET A 1 -25.50 12.15 -8.92
N MET A 2 -24.70 12.31 -9.97
CA MET A 2 -23.94 11.19 -10.54
C MET A 2 -22.85 10.81 -9.54
N THR A 3 -22.99 9.64 -8.92
CA THR A 3 -21.91 9.02 -8.14
C THR A 3 -20.71 8.83 -9.07
N ASN A 4 -19.56 9.38 -8.69
CA ASN A 4 -18.35 9.35 -9.51
C ASN A 4 -17.80 7.90 -9.57
N THR A 5 -18.34 7.10 -10.48
CA THR A 5 -18.08 5.66 -10.69
C THR A 5 -16.59 5.35 -10.89
N HIS A 6 -15.82 6.31 -11.42
CA HIS A 6 -14.39 6.18 -11.60
C HIS A 6 -13.63 5.97 -10.29
N ARG A 7 -14.04 6.65 -9.20
CA ARG A 7 -13.40 6.49 -7.88
C ARG A 7 -13.67 5.11 -7.29
N ALA A 8 -14.89 4.59 -7.49
CA ALA A 8 -15.24 3.23 -7.06
C ALA A 8 -14.45 2.16 -7.83
N ASN A 9 -14.19 2.35 -9.12
CA ASN A 9 -13.37 1.43 -9.90
C ASN A 9 -11.89 1.48 -9.48
N CYS A 10 -11.36 2.66 -9.14
CA CYS A 10 -9.99 2.78 -8.61
C CYS A 10 -9.85 2.11 -7.23
N ALA A 11 -10.82 2.34 -6.35
CA ALA A 11 -10.93 1.68 -5.04
C ALA A 11 -10.79 0.16 -5.16
N ASN A 12 -11.48 -0.42 -6.14
CA ASN A 12 -11.53 -1.86 -6.39
C ASN A 12 -10.48 -2.37 -7.39
N ALA A 13 -9.52 -1.53 -7.80
CA ALA A 13 -8.58 -1.90 -8.84
C ALA A 13 -7.58 -2.94 -8.34
N GLN A 14 -7.65 -4.15 -8.91
CA GLN A 14 -6.72 -5.24 -8.58
C GLN A 14 -5.49 -5.26 -9.49
N ARG A 15 -5.50 -4.46 -10.56
CA ARG A 15 -4.38 -4.39 -11.50
C ARG A 15 -3.31 -3.42 -10.98
N PRO A 16 -2.02 -3.72 -11.24
CA PRO A 16 -0.89 -2.95 -10.74
C PRO A 16 -0.93 -1.49 -11.21
N GLY A 17 -1.25 -1.18 -12.48
CA GLY A 17 -1.19 0.20 -12.97
C GLY A 17 -2.35 1.12 -12.55
N CYS A 18 -2.05 2.38 -12.21
CA CYS A 18 -3.01 3.47 -12.10
C CYS A 18 -2.60 4.63 -13.01
N THR A 19 -3.46 5.02 -13.96
CA THR A 19 -3.23 6.19 -14.84
C THR A 19 -4.22 7.32 -14.56
N CYS A 20 -4.85 7.26 -13.38
CA CYS A 20 -5.99 8.09 -13.01
C CYS A 20 -5.51 9.38 -12.34
N SER A 21 -5.82 10.54 -12.94
CA SER A 21 -5.57 11.84 -12.30
C SER A 21 -6.63 12.20 -11.25
N GLY A 22 -7.79 11.53 -11.25
CA GLY A 22 -8.92 11.89 -10.40
C GLY A 22 -8.73 11.57 -8.91
N CYS A 23 -8.06 10.45 -8.59
CA CYS A 23 -7.68 10.07 -7.22
C CYS A 23 -6.17 10.14 -6.97
N GLY A 24 -5.37 10.32 -8.03
CA GLY A 24 -3.90 10.30 -7.98
C GLY A 24 -3.32 9.12 -7.20
N GLY A 25 -3.95 7.95 -7.30
CA GLY A 25 -3.55 6.73 -6.61
C GLY A 25 -3.96 6.59 -5.15
N SER A 26 -4.49 7.64 -4.51
CA SER A 26 -4.86 7.63 -3.08
C SER A 26 -5.92 6.59 -2.71
N GLN A 27 -6.68 6.15 -3.70
CA GLN A 27 -7.72 5.13 -3.54
C GLN A 27 -7.37 3.86 -4.31
N HIS A 28 -6.22 3.76 -4.97
CA HIS A 28 -5.96 2.64 -5.88
C HIS A 28 -5.75 1.33 -5.12
N GLY A 29 -6.65 0.38 -5.36
CA GLY A 29 -6.57 -1.03 -5.00
C GLY A 29 -6.73 -1.39 -3.52
N TRP A 30 -6.30 -0.54 -2.59
CA TRP A 30 -6.27 -0.93 -1.18
C TRP A 30 -7.66 -1.17 -0.58
N GLN A 31 -8.66 -0.37 -0.97
CA GLN A 31 -10.03 -0.57 -0.53
C GLN A 31 -10.62 -1.87 -1.09
N GLY A 32 -10.27 -2.25 -2.32
CA GLY A 32 -10.69 -3.50 -2.93
C GLY A 32 -10.14 -4.72 -2.21
N TRP A 33 -8.90 -4.64 -1.71
CA TRP A 33 -8.30 -5.69 -0.88
C TRP A 33 -8.93 -5.77 0.51
N THR A 34 -9.23 -4.65 1.17
CA THR A 34 -9.94 -4.67 2.46
C THR A 34 -11.40 -5.11 2.31
N ASP A 35 -12.07 -4.71 1.23
CA ASP A 35 -13.40 -5.19 0.88
C ASP A 35 -13.42 -6.70 0.63
N LEU A 36 -12.38 -7.23 -0.05
CA LEU A 36 -12.24 -8.66 -0.30
C LEU A 36 -11.93 -9.43 0.99
N ALA A 37 -11.14 -8.86 1.90
CA ALA A 37 -10.90 -9.41 3.24
C ALA A 37 -12.19 -9.45 4.07
N ALA A 38 -13.09 -8.48 3.91
CA ALA A 38 -14.37 -8.42 4.61
C ALA A 38 -15.50 -9.26 3.98
N ASP A 39 -15.31 -9.79 2.77
CA ASP A 39 -16.31 -10.61 2.08
C ASP A 39 -16.20 -12.10 2.43
N ARG A 40 -17.10 -12.89 1.87
CA ARG A 40 -17.14 -14.33 2.10
C ARG A 40 -15.88 -15.03 1.59
N PRO A 41 -15.37 -16.07 2.29
CA PRO A 41 -14.18 -16.81 1.89
C PRO A 41 -14.21 -17.32 0.45
N GLU A 42 -15.37 -17.73 -0.07
CA GLU A 42 -15.48 -18.33 -1.40
C GLU A 42 -15.02 -17.36 -2.51
N ARG A 43 -15.14 -16.05 -2.30
CA ARG A 43 -14.62 -15.06 -3.25
C ARG A 43 -13.10 -15.05 -3.31
N ARG A 44 -12.44 -15.21 -2.16
CA ARG A 44 -10.98 -15.29 -2.06
C ARG A 44 -10.48 -16.62 -2.59
N ASP A 45 -11.16 -17.72 -2.27
CA ASP A 45 -10.85 -19.05 -2.80
C ASP A 45 -10.95 -19.08 -4.32
N HIS A 46 -12.05 -18.60 -4.90
CA HIS A 46 -12.22 -18.51 -6.34
C HIS A 46 -11.08 -17.72 -6.99
N ARG A 47 -10.74 -16.55 -6.42
CA ARG A 47 -9.66 -15.71 -6.92
C ARG A 47 -8.29 -16.40 -6.83
N ARG A 48 -8.04 -17.14 -5.75
CA ARG A 48 -6.82 -17.92 -5.57
C ARG A 48 -6.67 -18.99 -6.65
N HIS A 49 -7.75 -19.71 -6.97
CA HIS A 49 -7.77 -20.69 -8.05
C HIS A 49 -7.48 -20.03 -9.41
N GLU A 50 -8.17 -18.92 -9.75
CA GLU A 50 -7.92 -18.18 -10.99
C GLU A 50 -6.45 -17.75 -11.15
N LEU A 51 -5.83 -17.28 -10.07
CA LEU A 51 -4.43 -16.84 -10.08
C LEU A 51 -3.47 -18.03 -10.24
N LYS A 52 -3.72 -19.14 -9.53
CA LYS A 52 -2.91 -20.36 -9.65
C LYS A 52 -2.98 -20.95 -11.06
N ASP A 53 -4.15 -20.92 -11.70
CA ASP A 53 -4.32 -21.40 -13.09
C ASP A 53 -3.59 -20.54 -14.13
N GLN A 54 -3.25 -19.30 -13.79
CA GLN A 54 -2.51 -18.37 -14.65
C GLN A 54 -0.98 -18.47 -14.47
N VAL A 55 -0.49 -19.28 -13.53
CA VAL A 55 0.94 -19.44 -13.29
C VAL A 55 1.58 -20.12 -14.51
N GLU A 56 2.55 -19.44 -15.12
CA GLU A 56 3.25 -19.98 -16.26
C GLU A 56 4.36 -20.95 -15.84
N ALA A 57 4.28 -22.18 -16.36
CA ALA A 57 5.34 -23.17 -16.27
C ALA A 57 6.19 -23.22 -17.56
N ASP A 58 7.47 -23.53 -17.40
CA ASP A 58 8.37 -23.88 -18.49
C ASP A 58 7.96 -25.24 -19.05
N GLN A 59 7.68 -25.29 -20.36
CA GLN A 59 7.13 -26.50 -21.01
C GLN A 59 8.11 -27.68 -21.01
N ARG A 60 9.42 -27.45 -20.84
CA ARG A 60 10.44 -28.51 -20.88
C ARG A 60 10.71 -29.09 -19.50
N THR A 61 10.75 -28.24 -18.49
CA THR A 61 11.13 -28.62 -17.12
C THR A 61 9.94 -28.76 -16.18
N GLY A 62 8.76 -28.29 -16.56
CA GLY A 62 7.58 -28.19 -15.70
C GLY A 62 7.74 -27.18 -14.56
N ARG A 63 8.91 -26.53 -14.44
CA ARG A 63 9.20 -25.56 -13.38
C ARG A 63 8.56 -24.22 -13.70
N GLN A 64 8.19 -23.49 -12.66
CA GLN A 64 7.67 -22.15 -12.83
C GLN A 64 8.66 -21.21 -13.54
N LYS A 65 8.15 -20.37 -14.46
CA LYS A 65 8.96 -19.36 -15.17
C LYS A 65 9.31 -18.17 -14.27
N PHE A 66 10.52 -17.63 -14.46
CA PHE A 66 11.00 -16.41 -13.80
C PHE A 66 10.64 -15.15 -14.60
N ASN A 67 9.36 -14.84 -14.72
CA ASN A 67 8.86 -13.68 -15.49
C ASN A 67 8.07 -12.69 -14.61
N ALA A 68 7.73 -11.53 -15.17
CA ALA A 68 7.01 -10.47 -14.46
C ALA A 68 5.58 -10.88 -14.11
N ASN A 69 4.93 -11.65 -14.98
CA ASN A 69 3.57 -12.15 -14.76
C ASN A 69 3.50 -13.02 -13.50
N ASN A 70 4.36 -14.03 -13.40
CA ASN A 70 4.45 -14.90 -12.23
C ASN A 70 4.83 -14.14 -10.96
N ARG A 71 5.72 -13.15 -11.02
CA ARG A 71 6.02 -12.28 -9.86
C ARG A 71 4.78 -11.54 -9.38
N GLN A 72 3.99 -10.98 -10.30
CA GLN A 72 2.74 -10.31 -9.96
C GLN A 72 1.70 -11.28 -9.39
N ILE A 73 1.54 -12.47 -9.99
CA ILE A 73 0.62 -13.51 -9.50
C ILE A 73 0.95 -13.91 -8.06
N TYR A 74 2.20 -14.24 -7.77
CA TYR A 74 2.59 -14.64 -6.41
C TYR A 74 2.52 -13.50 -5.40
N PHE A 75 2.71 -12.26 -5.86
CA PHE A 75 2.45 -11.10 -5.02
C PHE A 75 0.95 -10.91 -4.72
N ASP A 76 0.07 -11.15 -5.70
CA ASP A 76 -1.38 -11.12 -5.50
C ASP A 76 -1.87 -12.30 -4.64
N LEU A 77 -1.24 -13.48 -4.73
CA LEU A 77 -1.48 -14.59 -3.81
C LEU A 77 -1.08 -14.23 -2.37
N ALA A 78 0.03 -13.52 -2.17
CA ALA A 78 0.40 -13.01 -0.85
C ALA A 78 -0.60 -11.98 -0.31
N ARG A 79 -1.20 -11.15 -1.18
CA ARG A 79 -2.30 -10.25 -0.81
C ARG A 79 -3.56 -11.02 -0.38
N LEU A 80 -3.86 -12.15 -1.01
CA LEU A 80 -4.94 -13.04 -0.60
C LEU A 80 -4.67 -13.67 0.77
N ASP A 81 -3.43 -14.12 1.04
CA ASP A 81 -3.07 -14.64 2.37
C ASP A 81 -3.26 -13.57 3.47
N ILE A 82 -2.86 -12.32 3.20
CA ILE A 82 -3.15 -11.20 4.11
C ILE A 82 -4.66 -11.02 4.28
N ALA A 83 -5.45 -11.07 3.20
CA ALA A 83 -6.90 -10.94 3.29
C ALA A 83 -7.56 -12.07 4.10
N ASP A 84 -7.07 -13.31 3.97
CA ASP A 84 -7.51 -14.45 4.77
C ASP A 84 -7.15 -14.29 6.25
N TYR A 85 -5.92 -13.85 6.55
CA TYR A 85 -5.50 -13.51 7.91
C TYR A 85 -6.40 -12.44 8.54
N LEU A 86 -6.68 -11.36 7.80
CA LEU A 86 -7.54 -10.26 8.26
C LEU A 86 -8.97 -10.74 8.53
N TRP A 87 -9.50 -11.66 7.73
CA TRP A 87 -10.80 -12.28 7.95
C TRP A 87 -10.85 -13.13 9.22
N VAL A 88 -9.84 -13.98 9.42
CA VAL A 88 -9.78 -14.95 10.53
C VAL A 88 -9.60 -14.25 11.87
N THR A 89 -8.73 -13.23 11.92
CA THR A 89 -8.36 -12.53 13.16
C THR A 89 -9.34 -11.44 13.57
N ASP A 90 -10.24 -11.01 12.69
CA ASP A 90 -11.26 -10.03 13.04
C ASP A 90 -12.32 -10.65 13.96
N SER A 91 -12.45 -10.12 15.17
CA SER A 91 -13.36 -10.65 16.20
C SER A 91 -14.82 -10.26 15.99
N ARG A 92 -15.13 -9.36 15.05
CA ARG A 92 -16.51 -8.94 14.79
C ARG A 92 -17.35 -10.11 14.26
N PRO A 93 -18.67 -10.12 14.58
CA PRO A 93 -19.58 -11.14 14.08
C PRO A 93 -19.73 -11.06 12.56
N LYS A 94 -19.75 -12.22 11.89
CA LYS A 94 -19.89 -12.31 10.44
C LYS A 94 -21.37 -12.43 10.06
N THR A 95 -22.03 -11.32 9.75
CA THR A 95 -23.44 -11.31 9.33
C THR A 95 -23.56 -11.73 7.86
N ASN A 96 -24.38 -12.75 7.57
CA ASN A 96 -24.56 -13.30 6.22
C ASN A 96 -23.25 -13.74 5.53
N GLY A 97 -22.28 -14.19 6.34
CA GLY A 97 -20.95 -14.58 5.90
C GLY A 97 -20.04 -13.40 5.56
N ARG A 98 -20.32 -12.18 6.04
CA ARG A 98 -19.51 -10.98 5.79
C ARG A 98 -19.21 -10.21 7.06
N LEU A 99 -18.08 -9.50 7.09
CA LEU A 99 -17.78 -8.56 8.16
C LEU A 99 -18.59 -7.26 7.95
N PRO A 100 -19.14 -6.66 9.04
CA PRO A 100 -19.85 -5.38 8.95
C PRO A 100 -18.94 -4.27 8.43
N ARG A 101 -19.42 -3.50 7.45
CA ARG A 101 -18.67 -2.40 6.82
C ARG A 101 -18.78 -1.07 7.56
N ASP A 102 -19.92 -0.85 8.23
CA ASP A 102 -20.31 0.45 8.81
C ASP A 102 -20.38 0.43 10.35
N ALA A 103 -19.83 -0.62 10.99
CA ALA A 103 -19.60 -0.56 12.43
C ALA A 103 -18.66 0.63 12.70
N GLU A 104 -18.92 1.39 13.76
CA GLU A 104 -18.24 2.66 14.08
C GLU A 104 -16.72 2.65 13.80
N PRO A 105 -16.09 3.82 13.52
CA PRO A 105 -14.65 3.96 13.20
C PRO A 105 -13.64 3.39 14.22
N ALA A 106 -14.07 2.65 15.24
CA ALA A 106 -13.34 2.38 16.46
C ALA A 106 -13.19 0.89 16.79
N SER A 107 -12.95 0.03 15.80
CA SER A 107 -12.18 -1.19 16.07
C SER A 107 -10.78 -1.05 15.49
N VAL A 108 -10.07 0.00 15.95
CA VAL A 108 -8.59 0.03 15.94
C VAL A 108 -8.02 -1.18 16.70
N SER A 109 -8.85 -2.02 17.33
CA SER A 109 -8.48 -3.30 17.92
C SER A 109 -8.19 -4.40 16.89
N SER A 110 -8.76 -4.38 15.67
CA SER A 110 -8.43 -5.36 14.61
C SER A 110 -7.46 -4.77 13.58
N ASP A 111 -6.64 -5.62 12.96
CA ASP A 111 -5.72 -5.18 11.90
C ASP A 111 -6.49 -4.65 10.68
N LEU A 112 -7.65 -5.23 10.35
CA LEU A 112 -8.50 -4.76 9.26
C LEU A 112 -9.03 -3.35 9.54
N GLY A 113 -9.52 -3.11 10.77
CA GLY A 113 -9.95 -1.78 11.20
C GLY A 113 -8.80 -0.77 11.18
N ARG A 114 -7.59 -1.15 11.62
CA ARG A 114 -6.40 -0.29 11.54
C ARG A 114 -6.04 0.08 10.10
N ILE A 115 -6.04 -0.89 9.18
CA ILE A 115 -5.75 -0.64 7.76
C ILE A 115 -6.78 0.31 7.16
N ASP A 116 -8.07 0.08 7.41
CA ASP A 116 -9.14 0.92 6.88
C ASP A 116 -9.05 2.35 7.42
N THR A 117 -8.81 2.52 8.72
CA THR A 117 -8.64 3.84 9.34
C THR A 117 -7.41 4.55 8.76
N LEU A 118 -6.26 3.88 8.68
CA LEU A 118 -5.04 4.46 8.10
C LEU A 118 -5.25 4.84 6.63
N GLY A 119 -5.79 3.95 5.80
CA GLY A 119 -6.04 4.19 4.38
C GLY A 119 -7.01 5.34 4.14
N ARG A 120 -8.09 5.43 4.95
CA ARG A 120 -9.05 6.54 4.86
C ARG A 120 -8.39 7.86 5.24
N THR A 121 -7.83 7.93 6.44
CA THR A 121 -7.30 9.19 7.00
C THR A 121 -6.08 9.68 6.23
N VAL A 122 -5.08 8.82 6.00
CA VAL A 122 -3.80 9.22 5.40
C VAL A 122 -3.93 9.41 3.88
N MET A 123 -4.74 8.59 3.21
CA MET A 123 -4.76 8.58 1.74
C MET A 123 -6.02 9.21 1.18
N LYS A 124 -7.20 8.64 1.49
CA LYS A 124 -8.46 9.02 0.83
C LYS A 124 -8.91 10.43 1.21
N ASP A 125 -8.98 10.74 2.49
CA ASP A 125 -9.57 11.98 2.99
C ASP A 125 -8.63 13.16 2.76
N THR A 126 -7.32 12.92 2.89
CA THR A 126 -6.28 13.91 2.62
C THR A 126 -6.15 14.28 1.12
N TRP A 127 -6.57 13.39 0.21
CA TRP A 127 -6.43 13.61 -1.24
C TRP A 127 -7.12 14.87 -1.74
N HIS A 128 -8.28 15.22 -1.17
CA HIS A 128 -9.06 16.37 -1.63
C HIS A 128 -8.28 17.68 -1.50
N GLU A 129 -7.60 17.86 -0.36
CA GLU A 129 -6.76 19.02 -0.11
C GLU A 129 -5.48 18.99 -0.96
N ILE A 130 -4.81 17.83 -1.03
CA ILE A 130 -3.62 17.67 -1.89
C ILE A 130 -3.94 18.02 -3.34
N SER A 131 -5.07 17.53 -3.87
CA SER A 131 -5.49 17.79 -5.24
C SER A 131 -5.70 19.29 -5.48
N ALA A 132 -6.37 19.99 -4.56
CA ALA A 132 -6.64 21.42 -4.68
C ALA A 132 -5.36 22.26 -4.61
N ASP A 133 -4.43 21.89 -3.73
CA ASP A 133 -3.13 22.55 -3.60
C ASP A 133 -2.27 22.33 -4.86
N VAL A 134 -2.29 21.12 -5.44
CA VAL A 134 -1.64 20.82 -6.73
C VAL A 134 -2.26 21.64 -7.86
N ASP A 135 -3.59 21.73 -7.93
CA ASP A 135 -4.29 22.53 -8.94
C ASP A 135 -3.91 24.02 -8.85
N SER A 136 -3.68 24.52 -7.64
CA SER A 136 -3.28 25.91 -7.38
C SER A 136 -1.80 26.18 -7.66
N LEU A 137 -0.96 25.14 -7.58
CA LEU A 137 0.50 25.26 -7.74
C LEU A 137 0.95 25.38 -9.20
N VAL A 138 0.25 24.69 -10.11
CA VAL A 138 0.67 24.56 -11.52
C VAL A 138 -0.07 25.53 -12.43
N ARG A 139 0.52 25.82 -13.60
CA ARG A 139 0.04 26.90 -14.49
C ARG A 139 -1.25 26.56 -15.23
N ASN A 140 -1.51 25.28 -15.47
CA ASN A 140 -2.65 24.82 -16.27
C ASN A 140 -3.12 23.42 -15.84
N GLU A 141 -4.32 23.05 -16.28
CA GLU A 141 -4.96 21.78 -15.92
C GLU A 141 -4.21 20.54 -16.44
N SER A 142 -3.50 20.65 -17.58
CA SER A 142 -2.74 19.53 -18.14
C SER A 142 -1.57 19.16 -17.24
N ASP A 143 -0.82 20.16 -16.75
CA ASP A 143 0.26 19.97 -15.79
C ASP A 143 -0.28 19.36 -14.49
N ALA A 144 -1.43 19.85 -14.00
CA ALA A 144 -2.07 19.32 -12.80
C ALA A 144 -2.44 17.83 -12.97
N ARG A 145 -3.01 17.48 -14.13
CA ARG A 145 -3.36 16.09 -14.45
C ARG A 145 -2.12 15.20 -14.51
N GLU A 146 -1.02 15.68 -15.09
CA GLU A 146 0.23 14.92 -15.15
C GLU A 146 0.84 14.73 -13.75
N VAL A 147 0.92 15.78 -12.92
CA VAL A 147 1.33 15.65 -11.51
C VAL A 147 0.52 14.58 -10.81
N LYS A 148 -0.81 14.65 -10.90
CA LYS A 148 -1.71 13.71 -10.21
C LYS A 148 -1.55 12.28 -10.73
N LYS A 149 -1.31 12.08 -12.03
CA LYS A 149 -0.98 10.75 -12.57
C LYS A 149 0.33 10.22 -12.01
N ARG A 150 1.36 11.07 -11.89
CA ARG A 150 2.65 10.69 -11.30
C ARG A 150 2.54 10.37 -9.82
N LEU A 151 1.67 11.07 -9.09
CA LEU A 151 1.35 10.72 -7.69
C LEU A 151 0.69 9.34 -7.60
N ALA A 152 0.01 8.88 -8.65
CA ALA A 152 -0.54 7.54 -8.69
C ALA A 152 0.53 6.45 -8.88
N ASP A 153 1.73 6.82 -9.34
CA ASP A 153 2.84 5.91 -9.57
C ASP A 153 3.74 5.85 -8.32
N HIS A 154 3.59 4.77 -7.55
CA HIS A 154 4.39 4.42 -6.37
C HIS A 154 4.49 5.44 -5.22
N THR A 155 3.97 6.67 -5.34
CA THR A 155 4.13 7.73 -4.32
C THR A 155 3.51 7.30 -2.98
N TRP A 156 2.30 6.75 -3.00
CA TRP A 156 1.60 6.33 -1.78
C TRP A 156 2.29 5.18 -1.06
N CYS A 157 2.68 4.12 -1.77
CA CYS A 157 3.45 3.05 -1.12
C CYS A 157 4.85 3.49 -0.70
N SER A 158 5.46 4.49 -1.35
CA SER A 158 6.75 5.06 -0.94
C SER A 158 6.60 5.85 0.36
N LEU A 159 5.53 6.64 0.45
CA LEU A 159 5.15 7.36 1.67
C LEU A 159 4.89 6.40 2.84
N LEU A 160 4.13 5.33 2.62
CA LEU A 160 3.86 4.32 3.64
C LEU A 160 5.14 3.63 4.12
N VAL A 161 6.06 3.31 3.21
CA VAL A 161 7.37 2.75 3.60
C VAL A 161 8.22 3.77 4.35
N ALA A 162 8.20 5.05 3.97
CA ALA A 162 8.88 6.10 4.73
C ALA A 162 8.33 6.21 6.16
N LEU A 163 7.01 6.08 6.34
CA LEU A 163 6.38 6.03 7.66
C LEU A 163 6.78 4.78 8.45
N ILE A 164 6.82 3.60 7.82
CA ILE A 164 7.30 2.35 8.45
C ILE A 164 8.73 2.54 8.97
N GLN A 165 9.63 3.01 8.12
CA GLN A 165 11.04 3.24 8.50
C GLN A 165 11.18 4.28 9.62
N LEU A 166 10.35 5.33 9.59
CA LEU A 166 10.34 6.34 10.63
C LEU A 166 9.95 5.73 11.98
N ILE A 167 8.84 4.97 12.04
CA ILE A 167 8.38 4.30 13.27
C ILE A 167 9.41 3.28 13.76
N GLU A 168 10.03 2.51 12.86
CA GLU A 168 11.11 1.57 13.21
C GLU A 168 12.34 2.26 13.81
N LYS A 169 12.65 3.49 13.39
CA LYS A 169 13.74 4.30 13.95
C LYS A 169 13.37 4.89 15.31
N ILE A 170 12.14 5.34 15.48
CA ILE A 170 11.64 5.92 16.74
C ILE A 170 11.58 4.86 17.84
N ASN A 171 11.14 3.65 17.50
CA ASN A 171 11.16 2.52 18.43
C ASN A 171 12.58 2.12 18.87
N LYS A 172 13.62 2.66 18.22
CA LYS A 172 15.04 2.48 18.56
C LYS A 172 15.68 3.74 19.19
N ALA A 173 15.05 4.92 19.11
CA ALA A 173 15.56 6.19 19.63
C ALA A 173 14.40 7.13 20.01
N LEU A 174 14.36 7.58 21.27
CA LEU A 174 13.25 8.35 21.86
C LEU A 174 13.11 9.81 21.39
N ASP A 175 13.99 10.31 20.53
CA ASP A 175 13.97 11.72 20.11
C ASP A 175 13.40 11.90 18.70
N LEU A 176 12.16 12.39 18.65
CA LEU A 176 11.57 12.94 17.43
C LEU A 176 11.45 14.45 17.54
N LEU A 177 12.29 15.15 16.80
CA LEU A 177 11.98 16.51 16.39
C LEU A 177 11.09 16.42 15.13
N THR A 178 9.90 16.99 15.19
CA THR A 178 8.86 16.92 14.14
C THR A 178 9.40 17.30 12.75
N ASP A 179 10.33 18.25 12.68
CA ASP A 179 10.93 18.69 11.43
C ASP A 179 11.87 17.64 10.81
N THR A 180 12.59 16.88 11.64
CA THR A 180 13.45 15.78 11.19
C THR A 180 12.63 14.65 10.56
N ALA A 181 11.45 14.34 11.11
CA ALA A 181 10.54 13.35 10.53
C ALA A 181 10.00 13.77 9.17
N LYS A 182 9.49 15.01 9.07
CA LYS A 182 8.98 15.55 7.80
C LYS A 182 10.07 15.56 6.74
N GLN A 183 11.28 15.97 7.10
CA GLN A 183 12.40 15.99 6.15
C GLN A 183 12.78 14.58 5.69
N PHE A 184 12.81 13.60 6.59
CA PHE A 184 13.07 12.21 6.24
C PHE A 184 12.07 11.67 5.20
N ILE A 185 10.77 11.94 5.38
CA ILE A 185 9.73 11.51 4.44
C ILE A 185 9.86 12.25 3.10
N LYS A 186 10.15 13.57 3.12
CA LYS A 186 10.39 14.38 1.92
C LYS A 186 11.55 13.80 1.10
N ASP A 187 12.66 13.47 1.74
CA ASP A 187 13.83 12.90 1.07
C ASP A 187 13.53 11.53 0.46
N ALA A 188 12.74 10.70 1.16
CA ALA A 188 12.32 9.39 0.65
C ALA A 188 11.45 9.50 -0.61
N LEU A 189 10.48 10.43 -0.61
CA LEU A 189 9.61 10.66 -1.77
C LEU A 189 10.35 11.32 -2.94
N SER A 190 11.24 12.27 -2.67
CA SER A 190 11.99 12.99 -3.71
C SER A 190 12.90 12.08 -4.53
N ARG A 191 13.42 11.00 -3.94
CA ARG A 191 14.21 10.00 -4.66
C ARG A 191 13.39 9.14 -5.64
N ARG A 192 12.06 9.09 -5.49
CA ARG A 192 11.18 8.19 -6.24
C ARG A 192 10.22 8.93 -7.17
N PHE A 193 9.89 10.17 -6.85
CA PHE A 193 8.97 10.96 -7.63
C PHE A 193 9.71 11.65 -8.80
N ASP A 194 9.71 10.99 -9.96
CA ASP A 194 10.15 11.60 -11.22
C ASP A 194 8.92 12.08 -12.02
N SER A 195 8.64 13.38 -11.90
CA SER A 195 7.50 14.01 -12.54
C SER A 195 7.76 14.47 -13.97
N GLY A 196 9.03 14.48 -14.42
CA GLY A 196 9.44 15.19 -15.64
C GLY A 196 9.23 16.71 -15.61
N LEU A 197 8.77 17.27 -14.49
CA LEU A 197 8.52 18.69 -14.29
C LEU A 197 9.75 19.41 -13.71
N PRO A 198 9.78 20.76 -13.75
CA PRO A 198 10.83 21.51 -13.08
C PRO A 198 10.97 21.11 -11.61
N ARG A 199 12.21 20.93 -11.14
CA ARG A 199 12.51 20.49 -9.76
C ARG A 199 11.76 21.28 -8.69
N LEU A 200 11.62 22.60 -8.86
CA LEU A 200 10.88 23.46 -7.94
C LEU A 200 9.40 23.06 -7.79
N VAL A 201 8.76 22.64 -8.88
CA VAL A 201 7.36 22.15 -8.86
C VAL A 201 7.31 20.79 -8.18
N THR A 202 8.24 19.89 -8.52
CA THR A 202 8.38 18.56 -7.90
C THR A 202 8.53 18.67 -6.38
N ASP A 203 9.44 19.51 -5.90
CA ASP A 203 9.70 19.71 -4.47
C ASP A 203 8.48 20.31 -3.75
N ALA A 204 7.79 21.25 -4.39
CA ALA A 204 6.57 21.85 -3.85
C ALA A 204 5.43 20.82 -3.75
N VAL A 205 5.23 19.97 -4.77
CA VAL A 205 4.24 18.89 -4.74
C VAL A 205 4.54 17.90 -3.61
N ILE A 206 5.79 17.46 -3.48
CA ILE A 206 6.19 16.54 -2.41
C ILE A 206 5.95 17.18 -1.04
N ARG A 207 6.30 18.46 -0.88
CA ARG A 207 6.04 19.19 0.35
C ARG A 207 4.56 19.23 0.70
N ILE A 208 3.68 19.52 -0.27
CA ILE A 208 2.22 19.49 -0.09
C ILE A 208 1.78 18.12 0.42
N VAL A 209 2.18 17.04 -0.27
CA VAL A 209 1.79 15.66 0.10
C VAL A 209 2.24 15.34 1.53
N VAL A 210 3.51 15.58 1.85
CA VAL A 210 4.07 15.27 3.17
C VAL A 210 3.41 16.10 4.27
N ASP A 211 3.24 17.40 4.07
CA ASP A 211 2.70 18.30 5.10
C ASP A 211 1.23 17.94 5.42
N LYS A 212 0.44 17.58 4.40
CA LYS A 212 -0.97 17.16 4.57
C LYS A 212 -1.08 15.79 5.22
N VAL A 213 -0.33 14.80 4.73
CA VAL A 213 -0.32 13.45 5.31
C VAL A 213 0.17 13.47 6.75
N TRP A 214 1.23 14.21 7.04
CA TRP A 214 1.76 14.33 8.40
C TRP A 214 0.72 14.94 9.34
N SER A 215 0.01 15.98 8.90
CA SER A 215 -1.04 16.61 9.70
C SER A 215 -2.20 15.65 9.99
N ALA A 216 -2.61 14.85 8.99
CA ALA A 216 -3.62 13.81 9.16
C ALA A 216 -3.15 12.71 10.14
N LEU A 217 -1.88 12.30 10.03
CA LEU A 217 -1.30 11.29 10.92
C LEU A 217 -1.23 11.78 12.36
N VAL A 218 -0.77 13.01 12.61
CA VAL A 218 -0.70 13.59 13.97
C VAL A 218 -2.09 13.61 14.62
N ARG A 219 -3.12 14.08 13.90
CA ARG A 219 -4.50 14.07 14.40
C ARG A 219 -4.99 12.66 14.73
N LEU A 220 -4.61 11.68 13.91
CA LEU A 220 -4.98 10.29 14.14
C LEU A 220 -4.30 9.73 15.40
N LEU A 221 -3.00 10.02 15.59
CA LEU A 221 -2.23 9.63 16.76
C LEU A 221 -2.80 10.27 18.05
N GLU A 222 -3.17 11.55 18.00
CA GLU A 222 -3.81 12.26 19.12
C GLU A 222 -5.16 11.65 19.48
N ALA A 223 -5.95 11.23 18.48
CA ALA A 223 -7.27 10.65 18.70
C ALA A 223 -7.24 9.18 19.19
N HIS A 224 -6.19 8.41 18.90
CA HIS A 224 -6.18 6.95 19.09
C HIS A 224 -4.91 6.39 19.76
N SER A 225 -4.48 6.95 20.90
CA SER A 225 -3.29 6.48 21.61
C SER A 225 -3.38 5.01 22.11
N PRO A 226 -2.33 4.16 21.96
CA PRO A 226 -1.07 4.36 21.24
C PRO A 226 -1.06 3.65 19.87
N LEU A 227 -1.06 4.43 18.79
CA LEU A 227 -0.91 3.95 17.41
C LEU A 227 0.55 3.67 16.99
N LEU A 228 1.52 3.62 17.91
CA LEU A 228 2.95 3.38 17.59
C LEU A 228 3.43 1.96 17.98
N GLY A 229 2.52 0.99 17.98
CA GLY A 229 2.82 -0.41 18.32
C GLY A 229 3.20 -1.28 17.11
N THR A 230 3.57 -2.53 17.40
CA THR A 230 3.83 -3.58 16.41
C THR A 230 2.63 -3.81 15.48
N ASP A 231 1.40 -3.69 16.00
CA ASP A 231 0.18 -3.85 15.22
C ASP A 231 0.02 -2.74 14.17
N THR A 232 0.38 -1.50 14.49
CA THR A 232 0.36 -0.41 13.51
C THR A 232 1.41 -0.58 12.44
N LEU A 233 2.63 -1.02 12.82
CA LEU A 233 3.66 -1.36 11.83
C LEU A 233 3.16 -2.48 10.90
N ARG A 234 2.54 -3.52 11.45
CA ARG A 234 1.94 -4.61 10.65
C ARG A 234 0.86 -4.08 9.70
N ALA A 235 -0.07 -3.25 10.19
CA ALA A 235 -1.12 -2.64 9.37
C ALA A 235 -0.55 -1.73 8.27
N LEU A 236 0.47 -0.91 8.55
CA LEU A 236 1.13 -0.07 7.55
C LEU A 236 1.81 -0.90 6.46
N ARG A 237 2.42 -2.03 6.82
CA ARG A 237 3.04 -2.96 5.86
C ARG A 237 1.98 -3.61 4.97
N MET A 238 0.87 -4.06 5.54
CA MET A 238 -0.26 -4.62 4.79
C MET A 238 -0.84 -3.57 3.83
N LEU A 239 -1.05 -2.34 4.31
CA LEU A 239 -1.53 -1.23 3.48
C LEU A 239 -0.54 -0.90 2.35
N ALA A 240 0.76 -0.85 2.63
CA ALA A 240 1.78 -0.61 1.62
C ALA A 240 1.75 -1.69 0.52
N ILE A 241 1.54 -2.96 0.89
CA ILE A 241 1.37 -4.08 -0.04
C ILE A 241 0.10 -3.94 -0.86
N PHE A 242 -1.03 -3.60 -0.24
CA PHE A 242 -2.31 -3.43 -0.94
C PHE A 242 -2.32 -2.23 -1.89
N THR A 243 -1.59 -1.17 -1.57
CA THR A 243 -1.47 0.03 -2.42
C THR A 243 -0.41 -0.09 -3.50
N CYS A 244 0.65 -0.88 -3.29
CA CYS A 244 1.80 -0.88 -4.20
C CYS A 244 1.41 -1.36 -5.61
N PRO A 245 1.55 -0.54 -6.65
CA PRO A 245 1.17 -0.94 -8.00
C PRO A 245 2.04 -2.11 -8.46
N SER A 246 3.37 -2.00 -8.45
CA SER A 246 4.27 -3.08 -8.86
C SER A 246 5.44 -3.27 -7.89
N VAL A 247 5.39 -4.30 -7.03
CA VAL A 247 6.51 -4.56 -6.10
C VAL A 247 7.81 -4.86 -6.83
N GLU A 248 7.75 -5.47 -8.02
CA GLU A 248 8.93 -5.71 -8.87
C GLU A 248 9.73 -4.43 -9.19
N HIS A 249 9.07 -3.27 -9.20
CA HIS A 249 9.69 -1.97 -9.45
C HIS A 249 9.88 -1.16 -8.16
N HIS A 250 9.60 -1.74 -6.99
CA HIS A 250 9.61 -1.07 -5.70
C HIS A 250 10.32 -1.86 -4.60
N ALA A 251 11.66 -1.84 -4.65
CA ALA A 251 12.56 -2.50 -3.70
C ALA A 251 12.24 -2.19 -2.22
N GLU A 252 11.91 -0.93 -1.91
CA GLU A 252 11.62 -0.49 -0.54
C GLU A 252 10.37 -1.16 0.04
N VAL A 253 9.31 -1.35 -0.77
CA VAL A 253 8.13 -2.12 -0.34
C VAL A 253 8.49 -3.58 -0.13
N TYR A 254 9.29 -4.18 -1.01
CA TYR A 254 9.74 -5.55 -0.82
C TYR A 254 10.50 -5.71 0.51
N LYS A 255 11.45 -4.82 0.77
CA LYS A 255 12.32 -4.84 1.94
C LYS A 255 11.60 -4.53 3.25
N HIS A 256 10.80 -3.47 3.29
CA HIS A 256 10.22 -2.94 4.53
C HIS A 256 8.78 -3.38 4.80
N ALA A 257 8.10 -3.97 3.81
CA ALA A 257 6.74 -4.48 3.98
C ALA A 257 6.62 -5.99 3.69
N VAL A 258 7.03 -6.45 2.50
CA VAL A 258 6.84 -7.86 2.11
C VAL A 258 7.69 -8.80 2.98
N ARG A 259 9.00 -8.58 3.07
CA ARG A 259 9.90 -9.43 3.86
C ARG A 259 9.51 -9.51 5.34
N PRO A 260 9.21 -8.40 6.05
CA PRO A 260 8.78 -8.49 7.43
C PRO A 260 7.47 -9.25 7.63
N LEU A 261 6.49 -9.13 6.71
CA LEU A 261 5.24 -9.91 6.82
C LEU A 261 5.44 -11.39 6.50
N MET A 262 6.37 -11.75 5.62
CA MET A 262 6.76 -13.15 5.41
C MET A 262 7.47 -13.76 6.63
N GLY A 263 8.06 -12.95 7.50
CA GLY A 263 8.70 -13.38 8.75
C GLY A 263 7.86 -13.14 10.00
N ASP A 264 6.60 -12.74 9.86
CA ASP A 264 5.74 -12.41 11.00
C ASP A 264 5.33 -13.68 11.76
N ALA A 265 5.34 -13.61 13.09
CA ALA A 265 5.03 -14.72 13.98
C ALA A 265 3.57 -15.18 13.89
N GLN A 266 2.68 -14.35 13.32
CA GLN A 266 1.27 -14.69 13.08
C GLN A 266 1.06 -15.50 11.80
N GLU A 267 2.13 -15.90 11.09
CA GLU A 267 2.09 -16.73 9.88
C GLU A 267 1.13 -16.18 8.80
N ILE A 268 1.13 -14.86 8.64
CA ILE A 268 0.21 -14.10 7.78
C ILE A 268 0.24 -14.57 6.32
N ILE A 269 1.42 -14.98 5.85
CA ILE A 269 1.64 -15.52 4.51
C ILE A 269 1.93 -17.01 4.67
N THR A 270 1.34 -17.85 3.82
CA THR A 270 1.54 -19.29 3.84
C THR A 270 2.93 -19.66 3.30
N ASP A 271 3.49 -20.79 3.76
CA ASP A 271 4.85 -21.18 3.37
C ASP A 271 4.99 -21.44 1.86
N GLU A 272 3.97 -22.03 1.23
CA GLU A 272 3.90 -22.19 -0.23
C GLU A 272 4.12 -20.84 -0.94
N ILE A 273 3.42 -19.79 -0.50
CA ILE A 273 3.52 -18.47 -1.11
C ILE A 273 4.84 -17.78 -0.74
N LYS A 274 5.32 -17.91 0.50
CA LYS A 274 6.64 -17.38 0.91
C LYS A 274 7.76 -17.93 0.04
N GLU A 275 7.83 -19.25 -0.14
CA GLU A 275 8.88 -19.91 -0.91
C GLU A 275 8.92 -19.40 -2.36
N ASN A 276 7.75 -19.27 -2.99
CA ASN A 276 7.65 -18.80 -4.37
C ASN A 276 7.96 -17.30 -4.50
N VAL A 277 7.47 -16.46 -3.59
CA VAL A 277 7.82 -15.03 -3.55
C VAL A 277 9.33 -14.86 -3.35
N VAL A 278 9.95 -15.57 -2.40
CA VAL A 278 11.40 -15.53 -2.17
C VAL A 278 12.15 -15.97 -3.42
N THR A 279 11.75 -17.09 -4.04
CA THR A 279 12.41 -17.63 -5.23
C THR A 279 12.40 -16.64 -6.39
N LEU A 280 11.22 -16.09 -6.71
CA LEU A 280 11.05 -15.20 -7.86
C LEU A 280 11.68 -13.82 -7.64
N PHE A 281 11.51 -13.24 -6.45
CA PHE A 281 11.99 -11.89 -6.17
C PHE A 281 13.46 -11.84 -5.75
N SER A 282 14.02 -12.87 -5.09
CA SER A 282 15.45 -12.88 -4.77
C SER A 282 16.31 -12.93 -6.03
N ALA A 283 15.93 -13.75 -7.00
CA ALA A 283 16.60 -13.82 -8.30
C ALA A 283 16.53 -12.49 -9.05
N TRP A 284 15.40 -11.80 -8.97
CA TRP A 284 15.18 -10.49 -9.55
C TRP A 284 16.04 -9.40 -8.90
N TRP A 285 15.93 -9.26 -7.58
CA TRP A 285 16.58 -8.16 -6.84
C TRP A 285 18.08 -8.29 -6.78
N ARG A 286 18.63 -9.50 -6.74
CA ARG A 286 20.09 -9.71 -6.82
C ARG A 286 20.71 -9.05 -8.06
N ARG A 287 19.95 -8.86 -9.14
CA ARG A 287 20.41 -8.23 -10.38
C ARG A 287 20.09 -6.75 -10.48
N ARG A 288 19.01 -6.28 -9.83
CA ARG A 288 18.41 -4.96 -10.05
C ARG A 288 18.59 -4.00 -8.87
N ALA A 289 18.51 -4.51 -7.64
CA ALA A 289 18.58 -3.74 -6.40
C ALA A 289 18.97 -4.69 -5.24
N PRO A 290 20.25 -5.11 -5.12
CA PRO A 290 20.68 -6.06 -4.11
C PRO A 290 20.36 -5.61 -2.67
N GLU A 291 20.28 -4.31 -2.42
CA GLU A 291 19.90 -3.71 -1.16
C GLU A 291 18.49 -4.09 -0.68
N ALA A 292 17.60 -4.51 -1.59
CA ALA A 292 16.27 -5.03 -1.26
C ALA A 292 16.34 -6.37 -0.48
N LEU A 293 17.46 -7.09 -0.60
CA LEU A 293 17.72 -8.39 0.04
C LEU A 293 18.51 -8.28 1.35
N ALA A 294 19.10 -7.11 1.62
CA ALA A 294 19.70 -6.80 2.92
C ALA A 294 18.58 -6.48 3.91
#